data_AF-A0A7K2KJQ2-F1
#
_entry.id   AF-A0A7K2KJQ2-F1
#
_cell.length_a   1.000
_cell.length_b   1.000
_cell.length_c   1.000
_cell.angle_alpha   90.00
_cell.angle_beta   90.00
_cell.angle_gamma   90.00
#
_symmetry.space_group_name_H-M   'P 1'
#
loop_
_entity.id
_entity.type
_entity.pdbx_description
1 polymer ?
#
loop_
_entity_poly.entity_id
_entity_poly.type
_entity_poly.pdbx_seq_one_letter_code
_entity_poly.pdbx_strand_id
1 'polypeptide(L)'
;AAAAGGVACEGLDAEGLRILAGLRALLPHEPALRLHAVPGLDWRLAEVTADGTTLGRAWGADAAEAARNALCTALAHVQTADVPGTVDPLSTDALLLADRAALDALRAQLAARTGTVYRGAALRHDPVLGELPLWYGPVEAHDVH
;
A
#
# COMPACT_ATOMS: atom_id res chain seq x y z
N ALA A 1 23.97 -5.93 2.12
CA ALA A 1 23.59 -7.14 1.38
C ALA A 1 22.50 -7.86 2.17
N ALA A 2 21.26 -7.84 1.67
CA ALA A 2 20.15 -8.57 2.26
C ALA A 2 19.32 -9.18 1.12
N ALA A 3 19.38 -10.51 1.07
CA ALA A 3 18.60 -11.50 0.35
C ALA A 3 17.82 -11.06 -0.91
N ALA A 4 18.30 -11.54 -2.06
CA ALA A 4 17.43 -11.96 -3.15
C ALA A 4 16.54 -13.11 -2.62
N GLY A 5 15.33 -12.78 -2.20
CA GLY A 5 14.28 -13.74 -1.84
C GLY A 5 13.13 -13.59 -2.82
N GLY A 6 13.07 -14.49 -3.80
CA GLY A 6 11.89 -14.66 -4.63
C GLY A 6 10.74 -15.25 -3.84
N VAL A 7 9.54 -14.78 -4.19
CA VAL A 7 8.21 -15.34 -3.93
C VAL A 7 7.81 -15.47 -2.45
N ALA A 8 7.22 -14.42 -1.89
CA ALA A 8 6.24 -14.56 -0.81
C ALA A 8 4.82 -14.76 -1.41
N CYS A 9 4.62 -15.84 -2.18
CA CYS A 9 3.25 -16.32 -2.45
C CYS A 9 2.63 -16.96 -1.19
N GLU A 10 3.45 -17.29 -0.19
CA GLU A 10 2.97 -17.71 1.13
C GLU A 10 2.23 -16.54 1.79
N GLY A 11 0.90 -16.60 1.77
CA GLY A 11 0.02 -15.58 2.37
C GLY A 11 -0.90 -14.86 1.39
N LEU A 12 -0.81 -15.14 0.08
CA LEU A 12 -1.82 -14.64 -0.87
C LEU A 12 -3.14 -15.39 -0.71
N ASP A 13 -4.23 -14.64 -0.65
CA ASP A 13 -5.58 -15.18 -0.77
C ASP A 13 -5.90 -15.56 -2.23
N ALA A 14 -7.05 -16.18 -2.45
CA ALA A 14 -7.47 -16.63 -3.79
C ALA A 14 -7.59 -15.46 -4.79
N GLU A 15 -7.94 -14.27 -4.32
CA GLU A 15 -8.03 -13.06 -5.14
C GLU A 15 -6.64 -12.59 -5.58
N GLY A 16 -5.71 -12.47 -4.63
CA GLY A 16 -4.32 -12.11 -4.88
C GLY A 16 -3.65 -13.07 -5.86
N LEU A 17 -3.90 -14.37 -5.76
CA LEU A 17 -3.41 -15.35 -6.73
C LEU A 17 -3.98 -15.13 -8.14
N ARG A 18 -5.27 -14.77 -8.26
CA ARG A 18 -5.90 -14.46 -9.55
C ARG A 18 -5.29 -13.21 -10.17
N ILE A 19 -5.09 -12.15 -9.39
CA ILE A 19 -4.49 -10.89 -9.87
C ILE A 19 -3.03 -11.13 -10.29
N LEU A 20 -2.27 -11.89 -9.49
CA LEU A 20 -0.89 -12.26 -9.83
C LEU A 20 -0.82 -13.04 -11.15
N ALA A 21 -1.76 -13.96 -11.41
CA ALA A 21 -1.83 -14.66 -12.68
C ALA A 21 -2.10 -13.70 -13.86
N GLY A 22 -2.98 -12.72 -13.67
CA GLY A 22 -3.22 -11.67 -14.67
C GLY A 22 -1.98 -10.80 -14.93
N LEU A 23 -1.26 -10.42 -13.88
CA LEU A 23 -0.01 -9.65 -13.99
C LEU A 23 1.08 -10.44 -14.73
N ARG A 24 1.26 -11.73 -14.40
CA ARG A 24 2.22 -12.62 -15.08
C ARG A 24 1.96 -12.76 -16.57
N ALA A 25 0.69 -12.73 -17.00
CA ALA A 25 0.34 -12.81 -18.41
C ALA A 25 0.74 -11.56 -19.22
N LEU A 26 0.99 -10.44 -18.53
CA LEU A 26 1.32 -9.15 -19.15
C LEU A 26 2.81 -8.81 -19.08
N LEU A 27 3.58 -9.51 -18.24
CA LEU A 27 5.00 -9.24 -18.03
C LEU A 27 5.88 -10.27 -18.75
N PRO A 28 7.04 -9.85 -19.27
CA PRO A 28 8.00 -10.76 -19.88
C PRO A 28 8.73 -11.63 -18.84
N HIS A 29 8.81 -11.16 -17.59
CA HIS A 29 9.50 -11.83 -16.48
C HIS A 29 8.60 -11.93 -15.26
N GLU A 30 8.91 -12.91 -14.39
CA GLU A 30 8.17 -13.18 -13.17
C GLU A 30 8.24 -11.97 -12.21
N PRO A 31 7.09 -11.38 -11.81
CA PRO A 31 7.08 -10.30 -10.84
C PRO A 31 7.42 -10.82 -9.44
N ALA A 32 8.22 -10.07 -8.70
CA ALA A 32 8.57 -10.36 -7.31
C ALA A 32 7.69 -9.55 -6.35
N LEU A 33 7.01 -10.25 -5.44
CA LEU A 33 6.25 -9.67 -4.34
C LEU A 33 7.06 -9.76 -3.04
N ARG A 34 7.20 -8.63 -2.33
CA ARG A 34 7.84 -8.53 -1.02
C ARG A 34 6.92 -7.87 -0.01
N LEU A 35 7.00 -8.32 1.23
CA LEU A 35 6.31 -7.75 2.38
C LEU A 35 7.32 -7.08 3.31
N HIS A 36 7.04 -5.84 3.65
CA HIS A 36 7.81 -5.02 4.57
C HIS A 36 7.00 -4.82 5.85
N ALA A 37 7.68 -4.97 6.98
CA ALA A 37 7.11 -4.75 8.30
C ALA A 37 7.83 -3.59 8.96
N VAL A 38 7.09 -2.72 9.63
CA VAL A 38 7.69 -1.70 10.50
C VAL A 38 7.54 -2.19 11.93
N PRO A 39 8.64 -2.34 12.70
CA PRO A 39 8.56 -2.78 14.09
C PRO A 39 7.55 -1.95 14.90
N GLY A 40 6.63 -2.59 15.60
CA GLY A 40 5.61 -1.89 16.39
C GLY A 40 4.46 -1.26 15.59
N LEU A 41 4.36 -1.52 14.29
CA LEU A 41 3.13 -1.33 13.51
C LEU A 41 2.64 -2.70 13.03
N ASP A 42 1.35 -2.95 13.20
CA ASP A 42 0.76 -4.21 12.74
C ASP A 42 0.56 -4.23 11.21
N TRP A 43 0.40 -3.04 10.64
CA TRP A 43 0.19 -2.83 9.22
C TRP A 43 1.42 -3.21 8.40
N ARG A 44 1.17 -3.73 7.20
CA ARG A 44 2.21 -4.22 6.27
C ARG A 44 2.24 -3.37 5.02
N LEU A 45 3.45 -3.19 4.49
CA LEU A 45 3.65 -2.59 3.17
C LEU A 45 4.07 -3.71 2.23
N ALA A 46 3.26 -3.96 1.20
CA ALA A 46 3.65 -4.84 0.12
C ALA A 46 4.28 -4.04 -1.03
N GLU A 47 5.19 -4.68 -1.75
CA GLU A 47 5.86 -4.13 -2.92
C GLU A 47 5.95 -5.20 -4.02
N VAL A 48 5.53 -4.83 -5.22
CA VAL A 48 5.60 -5.62 -6.44
C VAL A 48 6.63 -4.97 -7.37
N THR A 49 7.62 -5.77 -7.78
CA THR A 49 8.68 -5.35 -8.69
C THR A 49 8.78 -6.29 -9.89
N ALA A 50 9.17 -5.77 -11.03
CA ALA A 50 9.58 -6.55 -12.20
C ALA A 50 10.77 -5.85 -12.86
N ASP A 51 11.80 -6.62 -13.27
CA ASP A 51 12.99 -6.09 -13.95
C ASP A 51 13.66 -4.91 -13.23
N GLY A 52 13.68 -4.97 -11.89
CA GLY A 52 14.26 -3.92 -11.04
C GLY A 52 13.40 -2.65 -10.91
N THR A 53 12.22 -2.62 -11.53
CA THR A 53 11.27 -1.50 -11.46
C THR A 53 10.15 -1.82 -10.49
N THR A 54 9.81 -0.86 -9.62
CA THR A 54 8.63 -0.95 -8.75
C THR A 54 7.38 -0.67 -9.58
N LEU A 55 6.50 -1.68 -9.67
CA LEU A 55 5.23 -1.58 -10.40
C LEU A 55 4.09 -1.14 -9.48
N GLY A 56 4.15 -1.51 -8.20
CA GLY A 56 3.12 -1.13 -7.23
C GLY A 56 3.53 -1.43 -5.80
N ARG A 57 3.03 -0.62 -4.88
CA ARG A 57 3.19 -0.77 -3.44
C ARG A 57 1.86 -0.43 -2.80
N ALA A 58 1.54 -1.09 -1.70
CA ALA A 58 0.34 -0.77 -0.95
C ALA A 58 0.48 -1.12 0.52
N TRP A 59 -0.13 -0.29 1.35
CA TRP A 59 -0.38 -0.63 2.75
C TRP A 59 -1.60 -1.53 2.89
N GLY A 60 -1.61 -2.35 3.95
CA GLY A 60 -2.76 -3.13 4.39
C GLY A 60 -2.71 -3.35 5.89
N ALA A 61 -3.88 -3.58 6.49
CA ALA A 61 -3.99 -3.93 7.90
C ALA A 61 -3.35 -5.30 8.19
N ASP A 62 -3.30 -6.17 7.18
CA ASP A 62 -2.56 -7.43 7.20
C ASP A 62 -1.76 -7.66 5.91
N ALA A 63 -1.02 -8.78 5.88
CA ALA A 63 -0.16 -9.15 4.75
C ALA A 63 -0.96 -9.46 3.47
N ALA A 64 -2.13 -10.10 3.58
CA ALA A 64 -2.94 -10.50 2.44
C ALA A 64 -3.57 -9.27 1.77
N GLU A 65 -4.11 -8.35 2.57
CA GLU A 65 -4.63 -7.08 2.09
C GLU A 65 -3.54 -6.23 1.43
N ALA A 66 -2.39 -6.05 2.09
CA ALA A 66 -1.27 -5.29 1.52
C ALA A 66 -0.85 -5.88 0.16
N ALA A 67 -0.68 -7.20 0.10
CA ALA A 67 -0.26 -7.90 -1.12
C ALA A 67 -1.30 -7.76 -2.25
N ARG A 68 -2.58 -7.97 -1.96
CA ARG A 68 -3.66 -7.82 -2.94
C ARG A 68 -3.72 -6.40 -3.50
N ASN A 69 -3.65 -5.39 -2.63
CA ASN A 69 -3.69 -4.00 -3.04
C ASN A 69 -2.46 -3.63 -3.89
N ALA A 70 -1.26 -4.09 -3.52
CA ALA A 70 -0.05 -3.84 -4.30
C ALA A 70 -0.08 -4.52 -5.68
N LEU A 71 -0.65 -5.72 -5.76
CA LEU A 71 -0.88 -6.43 -7.03
C LEU A 71 -1.90 -5.71 -7.91
N CYS A 72 -2.99 -5.16 -7.34
CA CYS A 72 -3.93 -4.31 -8.07
C CYS A 72 -3.25 -3.06 -8.64
N THR A 73 -2.46 -2.34 -7.81
CA THR A 73 -1.70 -1.17 -8.26
C THR A 73 -0.71 -1.53 -9.37
N ALA A 74 0.01 -2.64 -9.23
CA ALA A 74 0.95 -3.11 -10.25
C ALA A 74 0.24 -3.51 -11.56
N LEU A 75 -0.90 -4.19 -11.48
CA LEU A 75 -1.70 -4.55 -12.65
C LEU A 75 -2.21 -3.29 -13.37
N ALA A 76 -2.75 -2.32 -12.63
CA ALA A 76 -3.19 -1.05 -13.19
C ALA A 76 -2.04 -0.27 -13.83
N HIS A 77 -0.87 -0.21 -13.17
CA HIS A 77 0.33 0.42 -13.70
C HIS A 77 0.74 -0.20 -15.05
N VAL A 78 0.80 -1.53 -15.14
CA VAL A 78 1.15 -2.22 -16.39
C VAL A 78 0.09 -2.01 -17.48
N GLN A 79 -1.20 -2.07 -17.14
CA GLN A 79 -2.30 -1.89 -18.10
C GLN A 79 -2.43 -0.46 -18.63
N THR A 80 -1.90 0.52 -17.91
CA THR A 80 -2.00 1.95 -18.26
C THR A 80 -0.67 2.57 -18.66
N ALA A 81 0.39 1.77 -18.82
CA ALA A 81 1.75 2.26 -19.10
C ALA A 81 1.84 3.18 -20.34
N ASP A 82 0.97 2.97 -21.33
CA ASP A 82 0.94 3.75 -22.58
C ASP A 82 -0.02 4.97 -22.52
N VAL A 83 -0.72 5.18 -21.40
CA VAL A 83 -1.71 6.26 -21.24
C VAL A 83 -1.07 7.44 -20.47
N PRO A 84 -1.29 8.69 -20.90
CA PRO A 84 -0.89 9.86 -20.13
C PRO A 84 -1.64 9.93 -18.78
N GLY A 85 -0.88 9.81 -17.69
CA GLY A 85 -1.40 9.78 -16.32
C GLY A 85 -0.71 8.67 -15.54
N THR A 86 -0.03 9.01 -14.44
CA THR A 86 0.73 8.02 -13.68
C THR A 86 -0.13 7.46 -12.56
N VAL A 87 -0.38 6.15 -12.58
CA VAL A 87 -0.78 5.43 -11.37
C VAL A 87 0.36 5.59 -10.37
N ASP A 88 0.09 6.24 -9.24
CA ASP A 88 1.09 6.34 -8.16
C ASP A 88 1.46 4.90 -7.74
N PRO A 89 2.77 4.55 -7.73
CA PRO A 89 3.21 3.24 -7.31
C PRO A 89 3.01 3.01 -5.80
N LEU A 90 2.41 3.91 -5.03
CA LEU A 90 1.99 3.69 -3.64
C LEU A 90 0.48 3.92 -3.49
N SER A 91 -0.28 2.85 -3.26
CA SER A 91 -1.67 2.92 -2.80
C SER A 91 -1.73 3.01 -1.27
N THR A 92 -2.54 3.95 -0.80
CA THR A 92 -2.90 4.11 0.62
C THR A 92 -4.33 3.69 0.91
N ASP A 93 -5.08 3.16 -0.07
CA ASP A 93 -6.53 2.94 0.01
C ASP A 93 -6.97 2.04 1.18
N ALA A 94 -6.10 1.17 1.70
CA ALA A 94 -6.40 0.44 2.93
C ALA A 94 -6.71 1.38 4.11
N LEU A 95 -6.06 2.54 4.21
CA LEU A 95 -6.34 3.54 5.24
C LEU A 95 -7.71 4.21 5.03
N LEU A 96 -8.24 4.23 3.80
CA LEU A 96 -9.56 4.78 3.46
C LEU A 96 -10.67 3.87 3.94
N LEU A 97 -10.47 2.59 3.67
CA LEU A 97 -11.48 1.55 3.81
C LEU A 97 -11.42 0.87 5.17
N ALA A 98 -10.32 1.04 5.91
CA ALA A 98 -10.17 0.53 7.26
C ALA A 98 -11.26 1.10 8.19
N ASP A 99 -11.76 0.22 9.05
CA ASP A 99 -12.70 0.63 10.08
C ASP A 99 -12.06 1.58 11.10
N ARG A 100 -12.92 2.24 11.87
CA ARG A 100 -12.49 3.24 12.85
C ARG A 100 -11.55 2.65 13.90
N ALA A 101 -11.76 1.41 14.32
CA ALA A 101 -10.97 0.77 15.37
C ALA A 101 -9.55 0.45 14.87
N ALA A 102 -9.42 -0.07 13.65
CA ALA A 102 -8.13 -0.32 13.01
C ALA A 102 -7.32 0.97 12.83
N LEU A 103 -7.97 2.07 12.44
CA LEU A 103 -7.32 3.38 12.32
C LEU A 103 -6.91 3.96 13.68
N ASP A 104 -7.72 3.82 14.71
CA ASP A 104 -7.37 4.30 16.05
C ASP A 104 -6.25 3.47 16.69
N ALA A 105 -6.22 2.15 16.45
CA ALA A 105 -5.10 1.28 16.84
C ALA A 105 -3.79 1.69 16.14
N LEU A 106 -3.83 1.90 14.82
CA LEU A 106 -2.67 2.36 14.05
C LEU A 106 -2.15 3.71 14.58
N ARG A 107 -3.05 4.66 14.89
CA ARG A 107 -2.68 5.96 15.48
C ARG A 107 -2.00 5.80 16.83
N ALA A 108 -2.52 4.93 17.69
CA ALA A 108 -1.90 4.66 18.99
C ALA A 108 -0.49 4.08 18.86
N GLN A 109 -0.29 3.16 17.91
CA GLN A 109 1.02 2.59 17.62
C GLN A 109 2.01 3.62 17.08
N LEU A 110 1.57 4.50 16.18
CA LEU A 110 2.39 5.60 15.68
C LEU A 110 2.77 6.58 16.80
N ALA A 111 1.82 6.98 17.65
CA ALA A 111 2.07 7.87 18.77
C ALA A 111 3.05 7.29 19.79
N ALA A 112 2.94 5.99 20.09
CA ALA A 112 3.87 5.30 20.98
C ALA A 112 5.31 5.27 20.45
N ARG A 113 5.50 5.37 19.14
CA ARG A 113 6.83 5.35 18.51
C ARG A 113 7.52 6.70 18.51
N THR A 114 6.75 7.77 18.32
CA THR A 114 7.30 9.13 18.13
C THR A 114 7.19 10.00 19.37
N GLY A 115 6.32 9.64 20.33
CA GLY A 115 5.88 10.57 21.38
C GLY A 115 5.00 11.70 20.82
N THR A 116 4.53 11.56 19.58
CA THR A 116 3.85 12.61 18.81
C THR A 116 2.56 12.07 18.20
N VAL A 117 1.46 12.77 18.44
CA VAL A 117 0.15 12.52 17.83
C VAL A 117 0.04 13.30 16.53
N TYR A 118 -0.33 12.63 15.45
CA TYR A 118 -0.56 13.24 14.14
C TYR A 118 -2.07 13.40 13.87
N ARG A 119 -2.49 14.60 13.46
CA ARG A 119 -3.85 14.89 13.02
C ARG A 119 -3.80 15.38 11.57
N GLY A 120 -4.40 14.63 10.65
CA GLY A 120 -4.63 15.11 9.28
C GLY A 120 -5.90 15.96 9.19
N ALA A 121 -6.05 16.69 8.09
CA ALA A 121 -7.33 17.19 7.55
C ALA A 121 -7.59 16.55 6.16
N ALA A 122 -8.78 16.01 5.89
CA ALA A 122 -9.13 15.57 4.54
C ALA A 122 -9.45 16.80 3.68
N LEU A 123 -8.72 17.04 2.59
CA LEU A 123 -9.03 18.13 1.67
C LEU A 123 -10.26 17.74 0.82
N ARG A 124 -11.31 18.56 0.85
CA ARG A 124 -12.58 18.32 0.15
C ARG A 124 -12.53 18.49 -1.38
N HIS A 125 -11.46 19.07 -1.92
CA HIS A 125 -11.29 19.33 -3.34
C HIS A 125 -9.84 19.05 -3.75
N ASP A 126 -9.56 17.79 -4.03
CA ASP A 126 -8.36 17.36 -4.74
C ASP A 126 -8.80 16.96 -6.16
N PRO A 127 -8.24 17.55 -7.23
CA PRO A 127 -8.65 17.25 -8.61
C PRO A 127 -8.37 15.80 -9.04
N VAL A 128 -7.67 15.00 -8.23
CA VAL A 128 -7.42 13.57 -8.48
C VAL A 128 -8.37 12.66 -7.69
N LEU A 129 -9.09 13.19 -6.69
CA LEU A 129 -9.92 12.39 -5.78
C LEU A 129 -11.32 12.98 -5.68
N GLY A 130 -12.29 12.28 -6.29
CA GLY A 130 -13.71 12.40 -5.91
C GLY A 130 -13.93 12.04 -4.43
N GLU A 131 -15.19 11.89 -3.99
CA GLU A 131 -15.60 11.69 -2.59
C GLU A 131 -15.05 10.43 -1.89
N LEU A 132 -13.73 10.31 -1.71
CA LEU A 132 -13.05 9.20 -1.06
C LEU A 132 -12.14 9.76 0.05
N PRO A 133 -12.47 9.52 1.33
CA PRO A 133 -11.75 10.08 2.49
C PRO A 133 -10.41 9.40 2.77
N LEU A 134 -9.36 9.75 2.02
CA LEU A 134 -7.99 9.57 2.48
C LEU A 134 -7.23 10.89 2.55
N TRP A 135 -6.51 11.03 3.65
CA TRP A 135 -5.92 12.26 4.12
C TRP A 135 -4.75 12.68 3.21
N TYR A 136 -5.04 13.46 2.17
CA TYR A 136 -4.07 14.22 1.38
C TYR A 136 -3.99 15.70 1.78
N GLY A 137 -4.55 16.08 2.93
CA GLY A 137 -4.42 17.44 3.46
C GLY A 137 -3.30 17.61 4.48
N PRO A 138 -3.13 18.83 5.02
CA PRO A 138 -2.08 19.13 5.97
C PRO A 138 -2.14 18.20 7.19
N VAL A 139 -0.98 17.73 7.61
CA VAL A 139 -0.78 16.89 8.79
C VAL A 139 -0.13 17.74 9.87
N GLU A 140 -0.78 17.85 11.03
CA GLU A 140 -0.27 18.55 12.20
C GLU A 140 0.26 17.56 13.23
N ALA A 141 1.48 17.80 13.69
CA ALA A 141 2.15 17.03 14.73
C ALA A 141 1.98 17.70 16.10
N HIS A 142 1.61 16.92 17.11
CA HIS A 142 1.39 17.38 18.48
C HIS A 142 2.14 16.47 19.45
N ASP A 143 2.86 17.01 20.43
CA ASP A 143 3.51 16.17 21.45
C ASP A 143 2.48 15.62 22.44
N VAL A 144 2.71 14.38 22.90
CA VAL A 144 1.93 13.81 24.00
C VAL A 144 2.39 14.48 25.30
N HIS A 145 1.61 15.42 25.82
CA HIS A 145 1.79 15.97 27.17
C HIS A 145 1.33 14.99 28.25
#